data_AF-A0A9E4CKP4-F1
#
_entry.id   AF-A0A9E4CKP4-F1
#
_cell.length_a   1.000
_cell.length_b   1.000
_cell.length_c   1.000
_cell.angle_alpha   90.00
_cell.angle_beta   90.00
_cell.angle_gamma   90.00
#
_symmetry.space_group_name_H-M   'P 1'
#
loop_
_entity.id
_entity.type
_entity.pdbx_description
1 polymer ?
#
loop_
_entity_poly.entity_id
_entity_poly.type
_entity_poly.pdbx_seq_one_letter_code
_entity_poly.pdbx_strand_id
1 'polypeptide(L)'
;MSATSDYCFPEIPYLSLQFQLRSREAARLPAFKGSLLRGAFGYMLRRTVCVRTPQQLCESCFLNRQCAYTAIFETLIHDEPPRFLRGLPHAPRPFVLDADIEQREFAPGEIFSFEMRLLGTSVTYHPFVIFAIHKMAERG
;
A
#
# COMPACT_ATOMS: atom_id res chain seq x y z
N MET A 1 16.07 -40.49 5.12
CA MET A 1 15.11 -40.15 6.19
C MET A 1 14.60 -38.75 5.89
N SER A 2 13.50 -38.66 5.14
CA SER A 2 12.90 -37.38 4.74
C SER A 2 12.19 -36.77 5.93
N ALA A 3 12.71 -35.67 6.46
CA ALA A 3 11.98 -34.82 7.39
C ALA A 3 10.89 -34.11 6.58
N THR A 4 9.67 -34.63 6.61
CA THR A 4 8.49 -33.85 6.27
C THR A 4 8.41 -32.71 7.28
N SER A 5 8.82 -31.52 6.87
CA SER A 5 8.63 -30.30 7.64
C SER A 5 7.13 -30.12 7.84
N ASP A 6 6.63 -30.32 9.05
CA ASP A 6 5.27 -29.97 9.49
C ASP A 6 5.12 -28.44 9.51
N TYR A 7 5.32 -27.80 8.36
CA TYR A 7 5.15 -26.36 8.20
C TYR A 7 3.67 -26.08 8.01
N CYS A 8 2.99 -25.80 9.13
CA CYS A 8 1.65 -25.22 9.07
C CYS A 8 1.79 -23.74 8.71
N PHE A 9 1.27 -23.35 7.55
CA PHE A 9 1.17 -21.93 7.21
C PHE A 9 0.25 -21.25 8.21
N PRO A 10 0.66 -20.12 8.82
CA PRO A 10 -0.24 -19.37 9.69
C PRO A 10 -1.44 -18.88 8.88
N GLU A 11 -2.61 -18.81 9.52
CA GLU A 11 -3.76 -18.12 8.95
C GLU A 11 -3.46 -16.63 8.91
N ILE A 12 -3.21 -16.11 7.70
CA ILE A 12 -2.95 -14.69 7.48
C ILE A 12 -4.24 -14.05 6.98
N PRO A 13 -4.91 -13.19 7.76
CA PRO A 13 -6.09 -12.49 7.28
C PRO A 13 -5.69 -11.59 6.10
N TYR A 14 -6.58 -11.46 5.11
CA TYR A 14 -6.37 -10.56 4.00
C TYR A 14 -7.67 -9.87 3.60
N LEU A 15 -7.55 -8.72 2.95
CA LEU A 15 -8.66 -7.98 2.38
C LEU A 15 -8.32 -7.60 0.95
N SER A 16 -9.14 -8.05 0.00
CA SER A 16 -9.05 -7.66 -1.41
C SER A 16 -10.00 -6.51 -1.70
N LEU A 17 -9.46 -5.42 -2.24
CA LEU A 17 -10.19 -4.22 -2.63
C LEU A 17 -10.03 -4.00 -4.13
N GLN A 18 -11.14 -3.91 -4.85
CA GLN A 18 -11.16 -3.53 -6.26
C GLN A 18 -11.54 -2.06 -6.38
N PHE A 19 -10.72 -1.30 -7.10
CA PHE A 19 -10.95 0.12 -7.37
C PHE A 19 -11.25 0.34 -8.83
N GLN A 20 -12.26 1.15 -9.11
CA GLN A 20 -12.63 1.59 -10.46
C GLN A 20 -12.67 3.12 -10.46
N LEU A 21 -11.79 3.71 -11.25
CA LEU A 21 -11.65 5.16 -11.41
C LEU A 21 -12.20 5.52 -12.79
N ARG A 22 -13.09 6.49 -12.84
CA ARG A 22 -13.61 7.03 -14.10
C ARG A 22 -12.82 8.28 -14.49
N SER A 23 -12.25 8.27 -15.69
CA SER A 23 -11.58 9.46 -16.21
C SER A 23 -12.59 10.59 -16.43
N ARG A 24 -12.36 11.76 -15.86
CA ARG A 24 -13.22 12.94 -16.06
C ARG A 24 -12.83 13.74 -17.30
N GLU A 25 -11.58 13.63 -17.69
CA GLU A 25 -10.97 14.29 -18.83
C GLU A 25 -10.08 13.28 -19.59
N ALA A 26 -9.51 13.70 -20.72
CA ALA A 26 -8.54 12.86 -21.41
C ALA A 26 -7.28 12.72 -20.55
N ALA A 27 -6.86 11.50 -20.26
CA ALA A 27 -5.72 11.23 -19.40
C ALA A 27 -4.72 10.27 -20.08
N ARG A 28 -3.43 10.48 -19.82
CA ARG A 28 -2.37 9.59 -20.26
C ARG A 28 -1.56 9.11 -19.08
N LEU A 29 -1.71 7.83 -18.75
CA LEU A 29 -0.98 7.18 -17.69
C LEU A 29 0.36 6.60 -18.20
N PRO A 30 1.41 6.53 -17.35
CA PRO A 30 2.63 5.79 -17.62
C PRO A 30 2.38 4.31 -17.96
N ALA A 31 3.38 3.68 -18.61
CA ALA A 31 3.35 2.25 -18.89
C ALA A 31 3.37 1.42 -17.59
N PHE A 32 4.23 1.79 -16.63
CA PHE A 32 4.39 1.06 -15.37
C PHE A 32 3.34 1.48 -14.31
N LYS A 33 2.13 0.91 -14.41
CA LYS A 33 1.00 1.22 -13.51
C LYS A 33 1.29 0.95 -12.05
N GLY A 34 1.97 -0.17 -11.75
CA GLY A 34 2.31 -0.53 -10.37
C GLY A 34 3.15 0.54 -9.68
N SER A 35 4.16 1.11 -10.38
CA SER A 35 5.00 2.18 -9.83
C SER A 35 4.22 3.47 -9.61
N LEU A 36 3.40 3.86 -10.60
CA LEU A 36 2.50 5.01 -10.51
C LEU A 36 1.57 4.89 -9.29
N LEU A 37 0.80 3.80 -9.22
CA LEU A 37 -0.17 3.55 -8.17
C LEU A 37 0.51 3.52 -6.81
N ARG A 38 1.62 2.80 -6.69
CA ARG A 38 2.38 2.70 -5.43
C ARG A 38 2.83 4.07 -4.94
N GLY A 39 3.41 4.89 -5.83
CA GLY A 39 3.90 6.22 -5.48
C GLY A 39 2.78 7.16 -5.07
N ALA A 40 1.72 7.22 -5.89
CA ALA A 40 0.58 8.09 -5.66
C ALA A 40 -0.19 7.69 -4.39
N PHE A 41 -0.42 6.39 -4.17
CA PHE A 41 -1.02 5.86 -2.95
C PHE A 41 -0.20 6.21 -1.72
N GLY A 42 1.12 5.94 -1.72
CA GLY A 42 1.97 6.24 -0.57
C GLY A 42 1.99 7.71 -0.21
N TYR A 43 2.12 8.58 -1.22
CA TYR A 43 2.07 10.02 -1.03
C TYR A 43 0.73 10.47 -0.42
N MET A 44 -0.39 9.97 -0.94
CA MET A 44 -1.72 10.37 -0.46
C MET A 44 -2.07 9.76 0.89
N LEU A 45 -1.63 8.54 1.19
CA LEU A 45 -1.78 7.94 2.50
C LEU A 45 -1.04 8.76 3.55
N ARG A 46 0.23 9.11 3.29
CA ARG A 46 1.01 9.97 4.20
C ARG A 46 0.31 11.30 4.43
N ARG A 47 -0.13 11.97 3.36
CA ARG A 47 -0.82 13.26 3.44
C ARG A 47 -2.13 13.18 4.21
N THR A 48 -2.83 12.04 4.14
CA THR A 48 -4.10 11.81 4.82
C THR A 48 -3.92 11.61 6.32
N VAL A 49 -2.93 10.82 6.74
CA VAL A 49 -2.83 10.34 8.13
C VAL A 49 -1.77 11.06 8.96
N CYS A 50 -0.80 11.72 8.31
CA CYS A 50 0.27 12.40 9.01
C CYS A 50 -0.25 13.67 9.70
N VAL A 51 -0.29 13.65 11.04
CA VAL A 51 -0.67 14.81 11.89
C VAL A 51 0.48 15.80 12.10
N ARG A 52 1.68 15.45 11.65
CA ARG A 52 2.89 16.30 11.67
C ARG A 52 3.17 16.83 10.26
N THR A 53 4.28 17.55 10.10
CA THR A 53 4.77 17.94 8.78
C THR A 53 5.25 16.69 8.01
N PRO A 54 4.84 16.50 6.73
CA PRO A 54 5.36 15.41 5.89
C PRO A 54 6.88 15.45 5.64
N GLN A 55 7.59 16.46 6.11
CA GLN A 55 9.04 16.57 6.04
C GLN A 55 9.74 15.85 7.21
N GLN A 56 9.04 15.58 8.31
CA GLN A 56 9.60 14.83 9.43
C GLN A 56 9.83 13.37 9.04
N LEU A 57 10.99 12.82 9.41
CA LEU A 57 11.33 11.41 9.26
C LEU A 57 10.40 10.54 10.12
N CYS A 58 9.91 9.43 9.57
CA CYS A 58 8.99 8.56 10.28
C CYS A 58 9.68 7.81 11.43
N GLU A 59 10.98 7.54 11.30
CA GLU A 59 11.83 6.89 12.29
C GLU A 59 11.88 7.67 13.60
N SER A 60 11.92 9.01 13.53
CA SER A 60 11.96 9.90 14.70
C SER A 60 10.58 10.38 15.15
N CYS A 61 9.50 9.89 14.54
CA CYS A 61 8.15 10.29 14.90
C CYS A 61 7.64 9.54 16.14
N PHE A 62 7.18 10.27 17.16
CA PHE A 62 6.62 9.69 18.38
C PHE A 62 5.40 8.76 18.13
N LEU A 63 4.70 8.95 17.01
CA LEU A 63 3.53 8.15 16.63
C LEU A 63 3.88 6.95 15.74
N ASN A 64 5.16 6.69 15.46
CA ASN A 64 5.56 5.71 14.43
C ASN A 64 5.06 4.27 14.68
N ARG A 65 4.88 3.86 15.94
CA ARG A 65 4.34 2.53 16.29
C ARG A 65 2.82 2.39 16.07
N GLN A 66 2.08 3.49 16.00
CA GLN A 66 0.61 3.52 15.92
C GLN A 66 0.09 4.19 14.63
N CYS A 67 0.98 4.69 13.79
CA CYS A 67 0.61 5.42 12.58
C CYS A 67 0.22 4.46 11.45
N ALA A 68 -0.92 4.69 10.82
CA ALA A 68 -1.37 3.88 9.68
C ALA A 68 -0.37 3.90 8.51
N TYR A 69 0.29 5.05 8.26
CA TYR A 69 1.26 5.17 7.18
C TYR A 69 2.52 4.33 7.45
N THR A 70 3.02 4.30 8.69
CA THR A 70 4.17 3.46 9.04
C THR A 70 3.78 1.99 9.06
N ALA A 71 2.57 1.63 9.48
CA ALA A 71 2.09 0.25 9.44
C ALA A 71 1.94 -0.30 8.01
N ILE A 72 1.56 0.54 7.04
CA ILE A 72 1.27 0.10 5.66
C ILE A 72 2.47 0.31 4.71
N PHE A 73 3.21 1.41 4.84
CA PHE A 73 4.12 1.88 3.77
C PHE A 73 5.59 1.92 4.16
N GLU A 74 5.92 2.45 5.35
CA GLU A 74 7.31 2.49 5.86
C GLU A 74 7.73 1.19 6.52
N THR A 75 6.80 0.50 7.18
CA THR A 75 7.01 -0.84 7.79
C THR A 75 8.26 -0.95 8.67
N LEU A 76 8.49 0.06 9.51
CA LEU A 76 9.62 0.12 10.43
C LEU A 76 9.65 -1.10 11.36
N ILE A 77 10.83 -1.72 11.47
CA ILE A 77 11.06 -2.81 12.42
C ILE A 77 11.45 -2.19 13.77
N HIS A 78 10.64 -2.45 14.80
CA HIS A 78 10.79 -1.84 16.12
C HIS A 78 11.39 -2.76 17.18
N ASP A 79 11.14 -4.06 17.06
CA ASP A 79 11.56 -5.08 18.01
C ASP A 79 12.43 -6.13 17.28
N GLU A 80 13.00 -7.10 18.00
CA GLU A 80 13.86 -8.14 17.38
C GLU A 80 13.10 -8.87 16.27
N PRO A 81 13.54 -8.75 15.00
CA PRO A 81 12.80 -9.33 13.90
C PRO A 81 13.09 -10.83 13.75
N PRO A 82 12.22 -11.58 13.04
CA PRO A 82 12.52 -12.94 12.62
C PRO A 82 13.86 -13.04 11.89
N ARG A 83 14.50 -14.21 11.95
CA ARG A 83 15.85 -14.44 11.38
C ARG A 83 16.00 -13.96 9.92
N PHE A 84 14.96 -14.07 9.11
CA PHE A 84 14.97 -13.67 7.69
C PHE A 84 14.83 -12.16 7.44
N LEU A 85 14.51 -11.37 8.48
CA LEU A 85 14.44 -9.89 8.42
C LEU A 85 15.56 -9.21 9.23
N ARG A 86 16.46 -9.97 9.87
CA ARG A 86 17.57 -9.39 10.64
C ARG A 86 18.47 -8.52 9.77
N GLY A 87 18.80 -7.33 10.27
CA GLY A 87 19.62 -6.34 9.58
C GLY A 87 18.85 -5.47 8.58
N LEU A 88 17.55 -5.72 8.37
CA LEU A 88 16.71 -4.85 7.56
C LEU A 88 16.05 -3.77 8.44
N PRO A 89 16.02 -2.51 8.00
CA PRO A 89 15.33 -1.44 8.73
C PRO A 89 13.80 -1.50 8.56
N HIS A 90 13.33 -2.15 7.49
CA HIS A 90 11.92 -2.21 7.12
C HIS A 90 11.50 -3.64 6.78
N ALA A 91 10.32 -4.04 7.24
CA ALA A 91 9.66 -5.25 6.80
C ALA A 91 9.06 -5.06 5.39
N PRO A 92 8.71 -6.14 4.66
CA PRO A 92 7.94 -6.03 3.43
C PRO A 92 6.62 -5.29 3.67
N ARG A 93 6.22 -4.44 2.71
CA ARG A 93 4.92 -3.76 2.78
C ARG A 93 3.80 -4.81 2.77
N PRO A 94 2.85 -4.76 3.72
CA PRO A 94 1.78 -5.77 3.86
C PRO A 94 0.65 -5.52 2.87
N PHE A 95 0.98 -5.23 1.62
CA PHE A 95 0.01 -5.10 0.54
C PHE A 95 0.57 -5.48 -0.83
N VAL A 96 -0.31 -5.91 -1.72
CA VAL A 96 -0.05 -6.12 -3.14
C VAL A 96 -0.91 -5.15 -3.93
N LEU A 97 -0.32 -4.43 -4.88
CA LEU A 97 -1.04 -3.64 -5.89
C LEU A 97 -0.95 -4.39 -7.21
N ASP A 98 -2.11 -4.70 -7.78
CA ASP A 98 -2.21 -5.40 -9.05
C ASP A 98 -3.00 -4.55 -10.06
N ALA A 99 -2.35 -4.23 -11.17
CA ALA A 99 -2.89 -3.36 -12.19
C ALA A 99 -2.46 -3.89 -13.56
N ASP A 100 -3.10 -4.99 -13.96
CA ASP A 100 -2.91 -5.65 -15.26
C ASP A 100 -3.66 -4.91 -16.37
N ILE A 101 -3.22 -3.68 -16.67
CA ILE A 101 -3.80 -2.86 -17.73
C ILE A 101 -2.72 -2.15 -18.54
N GLU A 102 -2.56 -2.60 -19.79
CA GLU A 102 -1.65 -2.02 -20.77
C GLU A 102 -2.15 -0.68 -21.33
N GLN A 103 -3.46 -0.40 -21.25
CA GLN A 103 -4.05 0.83 -21.75
C GLN A 103 -3.42 2.05 -21.06
N ARG A 104 -2.90 2.97 -21.87
CA ARG A 104 -2.24 4.19 -21.39
C ARG A 104 -3.07 5.45 -21.57
N GLU A 105 -3.95 5.46 -22.56
CA GLU A 105 -4.75 6.62 -22.92
C GLU A 105 -6.19 6.34 -22.52
N PHE A 106 -6.79 7.29 -21.82
CA PHE A 106 -8.15 7.20 -21.31
C PHE A 106 -8.93 8.41 -21.81
N ALA A 107 -10.02 8.17 -22.54
CA ALA A 107 -10.98 9.19 -22.90
C ALA A 107 -11.89 9.55 -21.71
N PRO A 108 -12.52 10.73 -21.71
CA PRO A 108 -13.53 11.06 -20.70
C PRO A 108 -14.61 9.96 -20.61
N GLY A 109 -14.87 9.49 -19.40
CA GLY A 109 -15.84 8.44 -19.11
C GLY A 109 -15.26 7.01 -19.07
N GLU A 110 -14.06 6.78 -19.60
CA GLU A 110 -13.41 5.47 -19.54
C GLU A 110 -12.96 5.09 -18.13
N ILE A 111 -12.86 3.79 -17.88
CA ILE A 111 -12.55 3.23 -16.56
C ILE A 111 -11.12 2.72 -16.52
N PHE A 112 -10.39 3.14 -15.49
CA PHE A 112 -9.13 2.55 -15.06
C PHE A 112 -9.39 1.76 -13.77
N SER A 113 -9.07 0.46 -13.77
CA SER A 113 -9.28 -0.43 -12.62
C SER A 113 -7.99 -1.07 -12.15
N PHE A 114 -7.91 -1.32 -10.84
CA PHE A 114 -6.83 -2.06 -10.22
C PHE A 114 -7.30 -2.72 -8.91
N GLU A 115 -6.57 -3.73 -8.46
CA GLU A 115 -6.80 -4.39 -7.18
C GLU A 115 -5.70 -3.99 -6.17
N MET A 116 -6.09 -3.87 -4.91
CA MET A 116 -5.17 -3.80 -3.80
C MET A 116 -5.55 -4.86 -2.76
N ARG A 117 -4.59 -5.70 -2.39
CA ARG A 117 -4.76 -6.69 -1.31
C ARG A 117 -3.97 -6.26 -0.09
N LEU A 118 -4.63 -6.14 1.06
CA LEU A 118 -4.02 -5.92 2.36
C LEU A 118 -3.80 -7.27 3.05
N LEU A 119 -2.70 -7.41 3.78
CA LEU A 119 -2.25 -8.66 4.38
C LEU A 119 -2.00 -8.49 5.90
N GLY A 120 -2.43 -9.48 6.69
CA GLY A 120 -2.21 -9.52 8.12
C GLY A 120 -2.86 -8.34 8.85
N THR A 121 -2.11 -7.70 9.74
CA THR A 121 -2.60 -6.60 10.57
C THR A 121 -2.93 -5.34 9.77
N SER A 122 -2.46 -5.20 8.52
CA SER A 122 -2.75 -4.01 7.70
C SER A 122 -4.23 -3.89 7.31
N VAL A 123 -4.98 -4.98 7.37
CA VAL A 123 -6.43 -5.04 7.10
C VAL A 123 -7.22 -4.08 8.01
N THR A 124 -6.77 -3.86 9.25
CA THR A 124 -7.47 -2.95 10.19
C THR A 124 -7.38 -1.49 9.75
N TYR A 125 -6.41 -1.14 8.90
CA TYR A 125 -6.21 0.22 8.38
C TYR A 125 -6.91 0.45 7.03
N HIS A 126 -7.76 -0.47 6.56
CA HIS A 126 -8.48 -0.34 5.30
C HIS A 126 -9.26 0.99 5.13
N PRO A 127 -9.85 1.63 6.16
CA PRO A 127 -10.55 2.91 5.95
C PRO A 127 -9.59 4.02 5.48
N PHE A 128 -8.37 4.04 6.02
CA PHE A 128 -7.33 4.98 5.58
C PHE A 128 -6.85 4.68 4.16
N VAL A 129 -6.76 3.39 3.79
CA VAL A 129 -6.40 2.97 2.44
C VAL A 129 -7.44 3.44 1.43
N ILE A 130 -8.73 3.15 1.68
CA ILE A 130 -9.83 3.55 0.80
C ILE A 130 -9.87 5.07 0.65
N PHE A 131 -9.76 5.81 1.76
CA PHE A 131 -9.78 7.27 1.71
C PHE A 131 -8.56 7.84 0.99
N ALA A 132 -7.36 7.27 1.19
CA ALA A 132 -6.16 7.70 0.49
C ALA A 132 -6.27 7.46 -1.03
N ILE A 133 -6.83 6.31 -1.46
CA ILE A 133 -7.08 6.02 -2.88
C ILE A 133 -8.14 6.97 -3.45
N HIS A 134 -9.19 7.28 -2.70
CA HIS A 134 -10.17 8.29 -3.11
C HIS A 134 -9.52 9.66 -3.32
N LYS A 135 -8.71 10.13 -2.36
CA LYS A 135 -7.98 11.41 -2.47
C LYS A 135 -6.91 11.40 -3.56
N MET A 136 -6.31 10.25 -3.84
CA MET A 136 -5.42 10.05 -4.97
C MET A 136 -6.18 10.24 -6.29
N ALA A 137 -7.32 9.57 -6.45
CA ALA A 137 -8.15 9.68 -7.65
C ALA A 137 -8.67 11.11 -7.88
N GLU A 138 -9.03 11.84 -6.82
CA GLU A 138 -9.44 13.25 -6.93
C GLU A 138 -8.33 14.19 -7.43
N ARG A 139 -7.06 13.81 -7.24
CA ARG A 139 -5.91 14.65 -7.57
C ARG A 139 -5.40 14.47 -9.01
N GLY A 140 -5.77 13.38 -9.67
CA GLY A 140 -5.24 12.99 -10.98
C GLY A 140 -3.93 12.23 -10.86
#